data_AF-A0A5S3VXE7-F1
#
_entry.id   AF-A0A5S3VXE7-F1
#
_cell.length_a   1.000
_cell.length_b   1.000
_cell.length_c   1.000
_cell.angle_alpha   90.00
_cell.angle_beta   90.00
_cell.angle_gamma   90.00
#
_symmetry.space_group_name_H-M   'P 1'
#
loop_
_entity.id
_entity.type
_entity.pdbx_description
1 polymer ?
#
loop_
_entity_poly.entity_id
_entity_poly.type
_entity_poly.pdbx_seq_one_letter_code
_entity_poly.pdbx_strand_id
1 'polypeptide(L)' 'DSIDCLMVAHGTSPICAHLSISIGMVHIATDFGGNEQQVFKLADSALYQAHQYQERVVVINK' A
#
# COMPACT_ATOMS: atom_id res chain seq x y z
N ASP A 1 12.96 17.51 -6.98
CA ASP A 1 12.90 17.33 -8.44
C ASP A 1 13.05 15.88 -8.89
N SER A 2 12.24 14.95 -8.38
CA SER A 2 12.29 13.53 -8.80
C SER A 2 10.92 12.84 -8.84
N ILE A 3 9.85 13.54 -8.43
CA ILE A 3 8.47 13.06 -8.49
C ILE A 3 7.82 13.40 -9.85
N ASP A 4 8.29 14.44 -10.54
CA ASP A 4 7.77 14.86 -11.86
C ASP A 4 8.19 13.96 -13.04
N CYS A 5 9.06 12.96 -12.81
CA CYS A 5 9.55 12.09 -13.87
C CYS A 5 8.66 10.86 -14.16
N LEU A 6 7.61 10.62 -13.37
CA LEU A 6 6.69 9.51 -13.58
C LEU A 6 5.48 9.95 -14.42
N MET A 7 5.74 10.30 -15.68
CA MET A 7 4.70 10.47 -16.70
C MET A 7 4.13 9.10 -17.12
N VAL A 8 3.45 8.41 -16.19
CA VAL A 8 2.70 7.19 -16.50
C VAL A 8 1.28 7.61 -16.84
N ALA A 9 0.92 7.49 -18.11
CA ALA A 9 -0.42 7.84 -18.59
C ALA A 9 -1.47 6.91 -17.95
N HIS A 10 -2.42 7.49 -17.22
CA HIS A 10 -3.58 6.78 -16.67
C HIS A 10 -4.75 6.92 -17.63
N GLY A 11 -5.28 5.81 -18.16
CA GLY A 11 -6.31 5.79 -19.21
C GLY A 11 -7.68 6.38 -18.84
N THR A 12 -7.84 6.90 -17.61
CA THR A 12 -9.12 7.37 -17.05
C THR A 12 -9.20 8.90 -16.84
N SER A 13 -8.17 9.69 -17.18
CA SER A 13 -8.21 11.16 -17.01
C SER A 13 -7.44 11.91 -18.11
N PRO A 14 -8.07 12.85 -18.85
CA PRO A 14 -7.45 13.58 -19.95
C PRO A 14 -6.63 14.83 -19.54
N ILE A 15 -6.51 15.17 -18.25
CA ILE A 15 -5.96 16.49 -17.84
C ILE A 15 -4.74 16.42 -16.90
N CYS A 16 -4.54 15.37 -16.10
CA CYS A 16 -3.29 15.22 -15.33
C CYS A 16 -3.21 13.80 -14.76
N ALA A 17 -2.01 13.23 -14.70
CA ALA A 17 -1.75 11.93 -14.07
C ALA A 17 -2.01 12.02 -12.56
N HIS A 18 -3.21 11.62 -12.11
CA HIS A 18 -3.47 11.38 -10.69
C HIS A 18 -2.94 9.99 -10.33
N LEU A 19 -1.63 9.89 -10.07
CA LEU A 19 -1.03 8.69 -9.49
C LEU A 19 -1.39 8.61 -8.01
N SER A 20 -2.12 7.57 -7.62
CA SER A 20 -2.38 7.22 -6.22
C SER A 20 -1.55 6.01 -5.81
N ILE A 21 -0.90 6.08 -4.66
CA ILE A 21 -0.18 4.95 -4.05
C ILE A 21 -1.04 4.44 -2.89
N SER A 22 -1.26 3.13 -2.86
CA SER A 22 -1.83 2.42 -1.72
C SER A 22 -0.71 1.78 -0.92
N ILE A 23 -0.76 1.90 0.41
CA ILE A 23 0.28 1.40 1.32
C ILE A 23 -0.37 0.45 2.33
N GLY A 24 0.12 -0.79 2.39
CA GLY A 24 -0.20 -1.73 3.45
C GLY A 24 0.90 -1.73 4.51
N MET A 25 0.55 -1.53 5.78
CA MET A 25 1.50 -1.54 6.89
C MET A 25 1.08 -2.55 7.94
N VAL A 26 2.04 -3.25 8.52
CA VAL A 26 1.83 -4.12 9.67
C VAL A 26 2.72 -3.67 10.81
N HIS A 27 2.12 -3.43 11.96
CA HIS A 27 2.84 -3.21 13.20
C HIS A 27 2.79 -4.51 14.00
N ILE A 28 3.97 -5.02 14.35
CA ILE A 28 4.15 -6.29 15.06
C ILE A 28 4.70 -5.99 16.46
N ALA A 29 3.97 -6.38 17.50
CA ALA A 29 4.43 -6.31 18.88
C ALA A 29 5.66 -7.22 19.11
N THR A 30 6.52 -6.84 20.06
CA THR A 30 7.81 -7.48 20.34
C THR A 30 7.75 -8.98 20.69
N ASP A 31 6.57 -9.50 21.03
CA ASP A 31 6.28 -10.87 21.45
C ASP A 31 5.60 -11.72 20.35
N PHE A 32 5.67 -11.28 19.10
CA PHE A 32 5.05 -11.99 17.98
C PHE A 32 5.65 -13.39 17.78
N GLY A 33 4.87 -14.40 18.17
CA GLY A 33 5.20 -15.81 17.98
C GLY A 33 5.00 -16.33 16.55
N GLY A 34 4.73 -15.46 15.59
CA GLY A 34 4.58 -15.83 14.19
C GLY A 34 5.89 -15.73 13.41
N ASN A 35 5.96 -16.38 12.25
CA ASN A 35 7.15 -16.33 11.40
C ASN A 35 7.12 -15.11 10.45
N GLU A 36 8.26 -14.76 9.86
CA GLU A 36 8.38 -13.63 8.92
C GLU A 36 7.41 -13.72 7.74
N GLN A 37 7.18 -14.92 7.19
CA GLN A 37 6.22 -15.13 6.09
C GLN A 37 4.79 -14.76 6.47
N GLN A 38 4.40 -14.95 7.73
CA GLN A 38 3.08 -14.54 8.22
C GLN A 38 2.97 -13.01 8.28
N VAL A 39 4.06 -12.31 8.64
CA VAL A 39 4.11 -10.83 8.62
C VAL A 39 3.93 -10.31 7.19
N PHE A 40 4.64 -10.88 6.22
CA PHE A 40 4.50 -10.49 4.82
C PHE A 40 3.09 -10.73 4.27
N LYS A 41 2.47 -11.87 4.61
CA LYS A 41 1.07 -12.14 4.23
C LYS A 41 0.09 -11.12 4.83
N LEU A 42 0.35 -10.65 6.05
CA LEU A 42 -0.45 -9.60 6.68
C LEU A 42 -0.25 -8.26 5.95
N ALA A 43 0.98 -7.94 5.55
CA ALA A 43 1.27 -6.71 4.82
C ALA A 43 0.61 -6.71 3.43
N ASP A 44 0.66 -7.84 2.73
CA ASP A 44 -0.06 -8.04 1.47
C ASP A 44 -1.58 -7.89 1.66
N SER A 45 -2.12 -8.40 2.76
CA SER A 45 -3.55 -8.26 3.08
C SER A 45 -3.93 -6.80 3.33
N ALA A 46 -3.10 -6.05 4.06
CA ALA A 46 -3.29 -4.61 4.27
C ALA A 46 -3.21 -3.83 2.95
N LEU A 47 -2.24 -4.17 2.10
CA LEU A 47 -2.06 -3.54 0.79
C LEU A 47 -3.26 -3.82 -0.13
N TYR A 48 -3.75 -5.06 -0.14
CA TYR A 48 -4.92 -5.45 -0.91
C TYR A 48 -6.15 -4.64 -0.49
N GLN A 49 -6.38 -4.47 0.83
CA GLN A 49 -7.48 -3.63 1.32
C GLN A 49 -7.30 -2.17 0.91
N ALA A 50 -6.09 -1.61 1.08
CA ALA A 50 -5.80 -0.24 0.69
C ALA A 50 -6.09 -0.01 -0.80
N HIS A 51 -5.71 -0.95 -1.66
CA HIS A 51 -5.98 -0.88 -3.09
C HIS A 51 -7.47 -1.04 -3.43
N GLN A 52 -8.14 -2.03 -2.83
CA GLN A 52 -9.54 -2.36 -3.12
C GLN A 52 -10.49 -1.20 -2.77
N TYR A 53 -10.26 -0.52 -1.65
CA TYR A 53 -11.10 0.57 -1.18
C TYR A 53 -10.61 1.96 -1.61
N GLN A 54 -9.55 2.02 -2.44
CA GLN A 54 -8.87 3.26 -2.83
C GLN A 54 -8.40 4.08 -1.62
N GLU A 55 -8.10 3.42 -0.51
CA GLU A 55 -7.51 4.02 0.67
C GLU A 55 -6.00 4.19 0.46
N ARG A 56 -5.45 5.28 0.99
CA ARG A 56 -4.01 5.56 0.83
C ARG A 56 -3.16 4.67 1.74
N VAL A 57 -3.64 4.37 2.94
CA VAL A 57 -2.89 3.60 3.95
C VAL A 57 -3.84 2.73 4.76
N VAL A 58 -3.52 1.44 4.88
CA VAL A 58 -4.16 0.50 5.81
C VAL A 58 -3.11 -0.05 6.76
N VAL A 59 -3.44 -0.06 8.06
CA VAL A 59 -2.54 -0.53 9.12
C VAL A 59 -3.17 -1.69 9.86
N ILE A 60 -2.47 -2.82 9.92
CA ILE A 60 -2.85 -3.97 10.75
C ILE A 60 -1.95 -3.98 11.98
N ASN A 61 -2.55 -4.00 13.17
CA ASN A 61 -1.83 -4.14 14.44
C ASN A 61 -1.94 -5.58 14.93
N LYS A 62 -0.81 -6.21 15.27
CA LYS A 62 -0.73 -7.56 15.81
C LYS A 62 0.29 -7.68 16.93
#